data_AF-A0A4R2C185-F1
#
_entry.id   AF-A0A4R2C185-F1
#
_cell.length_a   1.000
_cell.length_b   1.000
_cell.length_c   1.000
_cell.angle_alpha   90.00
_cell.angle_beta   90.00
_cell.angle_gamma   90.00
#
_symmetry.space_group_name_H-M   'P 1'
#
loop_
_entity.id
_entity.type
_entity.pdbx_description
1 polymer ?
#
loop_
_entity_poly.entity_id
_entity_poly.type
_entity_poly.pdbx_seq_one_letter_code
_entity_poly.pdbx_strand_id
1 'polypeptide(L)'
;MVELPWGLRPRDGGPRVVNVIRSEGRTFPTHRCLDPASEFRHTSFTFSLANGDWFHFAGIWRPAAEDWPKAYAILTIECRYRAVLRLADGGAHRESAIGVAGRSSARR
;
A
#
# COMPACT_ATOMS: atom_id res chain seq x y z
N MET A 1 -11.91 12.55 -7.07
CA MET A 1 -11.24 11.77 -6.00
C MET A 1 -12.27 11.49 -4.93
N VAL A 2 -12.22 10.34 -4.26
CA VAL A 2 -13.19 9.96 -3.21
C VAL A 2 -12.40 9.58 -1.97
N GLU A 3 -12.83 10.07 -0.82
CA GLU A 3 -12.26 9.70 0.48
C GLU A 3 -12.92 8.41 0.98
N LEU A 4 -12.12 7.40 1.28
CA LEU A 4 -12.55 6.13 1.82
C LEU A 4 -11.73 5.79 3.06
N PRO A 5 -12.33 5.21 4.11
CA PRO A 5 -11.56 4.66 5.22
C PRO A 5 -10.64 3.53 4.74
N TRP A 6 -9.41 3.55 5.25
CA TRP A 6 -8.43 2.47 5.05
C TRP A 6 -8.73 1.33 6.03
N GLY A 7 -9.12 0.18 5.48
CA GLY A 7 -9.48 -1.01 6.28
C GLY A 7 -10.72 -1.71 5.76
N LEU A 8 -10.53 -2.77 4.97
CA LEU A 8 -11.62 -3.60 4.49
C LEU A 8 -12.16 -4.53 5.58
N ARG A 9 -13.46 -4.84 5.47
CA ARG A 9 -14.10 -5.91 6.25
C ARG A 9 -13.37 -7.25 6.01
N PRO A 10 -13.00 -7.97 7.07
CA PRO A 10 -12.41 -9.30 6.94
C PRO A 10 -13.41 -10.27 6.32
N ARG A 11 -12.92 -11.20 5.49
CA ARG A 11 -13.79 -12.18 4.82
C ARG A 11 -14.20 -13.33 5.72
N ASP A 12 -13.39 -13.60 6.75
CA ASP A 12 -13.63 -14.58 7.80
C ASP A 12 -14.59 -14.07 8.89
N GLY A 13 -15.09 -12.84 8.77
CA GLY A 13 -15.94 -12.20 9.79
C GLY A 13 -15.19 -11.83 11.06
N GLY A 14 -13.85 -11.88 11.05
CA GLY A 14 -13.03 -11.50 12.20
C GLY A 14 -13.10 -9.98 12.51
N PRO A 15 -12.68 -9.57 13.71
CA PRO A 15 -12.72 -8.17 14.13
C PRO A 15 -11.58 -7.31 13.56
N ARG A 16 -10.59 -7.91 12.90
CA ARG A 16 -9.34 -7.23 12.51
C ARG A 16 -9.41 -6.68 11.10
N VAL A 17 -9.49 -5.36 10.97
CA VAL A 17 -9.47 -4.64 9.68
C VAL A 17 -8.36 -5.14 8.75
N VAL A 18 -8.67 -5.27 7.45
CA VAL A 18 -7.68 -5.65 6.42
C VAL A 18 -7.20 -4.40 5.70
N ASN A 19 -6.01 -3.92 6.08
CA ASN A 19 -5.39 -2.73 5.49
C ASN A 19 -4.53 -3.07 4.26
N VAL A 20 -3.94 -4.26 4.25
CA VAL A 20 -3.02 -4.72 3.20
C VAL A 20 -3.45 -6.07 2.67
N ILE A 21 -3.30 -6.27 1.36
CA ILE A 21 -3.64 -7.52 0.68
C ILE A 21 -2.48 -7.97 -0.20
N ARG A 22 -1.97 -9.19 0.04
CA ARG A 22 -1.04 -9.87 -0.87
C ARG A 22 -1.69 -10.12 -2.23
N SER A 23 -1.04 -9.69 -3.31
CA SER A 23 -1.58 -9.79 -4.67
C SER A 23 -1.11 -11.03 -5.45
N GLU A 24 -0.15 -11.81 -4.95
CA GLU A 24 0.37 -12.98 -5.64
C GLU A 24 -0.73 -13.99 -5.99
N GLY A 25 -0.71 -14.49 -7.23
CA GLY A 25 -1.69 -15.48 -7.70
C GLY A 25 -3.13 -14.97 -7.76
N ARG A 26 -3.36 -13.66 -7.61
CA ARG A 26 -4.71 -13.08 -7.53
C ARG A 26 -4.97 -12.12 -8.68
N THR A 27 -6.23 -12.10 -9.10
CA THR A 27 -6.76 -11.15 -10.07
C THR A 27 -7.78 -10.23 -9.40
N PHE A 28 -7.81 -8.97 -9.84
CA PHE A 28 -8.71 -7.94 -9.30
C PHE A 28 -9.49 -7.32 -10.47
N PRO A 29 -10.53 -7.99 -10.99
CA PRO A 29 -11.22 -7.55 -12.20
C PRO A 29 -12.05 -6.27 -11.99
N THR A 30 -12.53 -6.02 -10.77
CA THR A 30 -13.38 -4.87 -10.44
C THR A 30 -12.90 -4.15 -9.18
N HIS A 31 -13.42 -2.95 -8.94
CA HIS A 31 -13.17 -2.15 -7.74
C HIS A 31 -11.69 -1.86 -7.46
N ARG A 32 -10.89 -1.72 -8.52
CA ARG A 32 -9.50 -1.26 -8.42
C ARG A 32 -9.47 0.24 -8.14
N CYS A 33 -8.54 0.68 -7.31
CA CYS A 33 -8.29 2.10 -7.05
C CYS A 33 -6.80 2.41 -7.03
N LEU A 34 -6.49 3.70 -7.11
CA LEU A 34 -5.16 4.25 -6.87
C LEU A 34 -5.25 5.15 -5.64
N ASP A 35 -4.35 4.95 -4.68
CA ASP A 35 -4.21 5.78 -3.50
C ASP A 35 -2.93 6.64 -3.65
N PRO A 36 -3.07 7.95 -3.93
CA PRO A 36 -1.93 8.84 -4.13
C PRO A 36 -1.27 9.19 -2.78
N ALA A 37 0.06 9.13 -2.74
CA ALA A 37 0.85 9.43 -1.55
C ALA A 37 2.16 10.12 -1.93
N SER A 38 2.60 11.07 -1.09
CA SER A 38 3.96 11.61 -1.13
C SER A 38 4.92 10.83 -0.23
N GLU A 39 4.39 10.16 0.80
CA GLU A 39 5.15 9.37 1.76
C GLU A 39 4.36 8.16 2.25
N PHE A 40 5.07 7.13 2.71
CA PHE A 40 4.48 5.97 3.38
C PHE A 40 5.26 5.64 4.65
N ARG A 41 4.55 5.51 5.77
CA ARG A 41 5.15 5.21 7.07
C ARG A 41 4.85 3.78 7.48
N HIS A 42 5.88 3.03 7.81
CA HIS A 42 5.75 1.69 8.39
C HIS A 42 6.65 1.58 9.62
N THR A 43 6.00 1.52 10.79
CA THR A 43 6.64 1.48 12.11
C THR A 43 7.67 2.60 12.27
N SER A 44 8.96 2.31 12.08
CA SER A 44 10.08 3.24 12.31
C SER A 44 10.63 3.87 11.02
N PHE A 45 10.08 3.52 9.86
CA PHE A 45 10.61 3.99 8.58
C PHE A 45 9.56 4.78 7.80
N THR A 46 10.02 5.84 7.15
CA THR A 46 9.26 6.60 6.16
C THR A 46 9.91 6.40 4.80
N PHE A 47 9.09 6.11 3.80
CA PHE A 47 9.49 5.93 2.42
C PHE A 47 8.92 7.07 1.57
N SER A 48 9.75 7.66 0.73
CA SER A 48 9.37 8.63 -0.29
C SER A 48 10.17 8.36 -1.57
N LEU A 49 9.71 8.89 -2.70
CA LEU A 49 10.51 8.83 -3.93
C LEU A 49 11.72 9.75 -3.80
N ALA A 50 12.88 9.29 -4.28
CA ALA A 50 14.15 10.05 -4.19
C ALA A 50 14.13 11.39 -4.93
N ASN A 51 13.21 11.56 -5.90
CA ASN A 51 13.00 12.80 -6.64
C ASN A 51 11.99 13.74 -5.95
N GLY A 52 11.41 13.36 -4.81
CA GLY A 52 10.39 14.15 -4.10
C GLY A 52 9.00 14.15 -4.74
N ASP A 53 8.77 13.30 -5.76
CA ASP A 53 7.48 13.21 -6.45
C ASP A 53 6.48 12.29 -5.72
N TRP A 54 5.24 12.32 -6.18
CA TRP A 54 4.15 11.48 -5.68
C TRP A 54 4.19 10.10 -6.29
N PHE A 55 3.72 9.11 -5.53
CA PHE A 55 3.51 7.75 -6.00
C PHE A 55 2.08 7.30 -5.71
N HIS A 56 1.68 6.19 -6.33
CA HIS A 56 0.34 5.64 -6.15
C HIS A 56 0.43 4.18 -5.70
N PHE A 57 -0.28 3.85 -4.63
CA PHE A 57 -0.55 2.47 -4.26
C PHE A 57 -1.63 1.91 -5.17
N ALA A 58 -1.42 0.71 -5.72
CA ALA A 58 -2.52 -0.08 -6.23
C ALA A 58 -3.37 -0.56 -5.04
N GLY A 59 -4.69 -0.36 -5.12
CA GLY A 59 -5.62 -0.79 -4.10
C GLY A 59 -6.85 -1.47 -4.67
N ILE A 60 -7.65 -2.04 -3.77
CA ILE A 60 -9.04 -2.37 -4.05
C ILE A 60 -9.95 -1.72 -3.03
N TRP A 61 -11.15 -1.35 -3.46
CA TRP A 61 -12.20 -0.89 -2.57
C TRP A 61 -13.36 -1.88 -2.56
N ARG A 62 -14.22 -1.78 -1.55
CA ARG A 62 -15.49 -2.53 -1.48
C ARG A 62 -16.63 -1.58 -1.15
N PRO A 63 -17.84 -1.80 -1.70
CA PRO A 63 -19.03 -1.07 -1.27
C PRO A 63 -19.31 -1.30 0.21
N ALA A 64 -20.16 -0.45 0.78
CA ALA A 64 -20.62 -0.63 2.14
C ALA A 64 -21.34 -1.98 2.30
N ALA A 65 -21.17 -2.60 3.46
CA ALA A 65 -21.94 -3.73 3.95
C ALA A 65 -22.73 -3.29 5.19
N GLU A 66 -23.63 -4.13 5.70
CA GLU A 66 -24.55 -3.83 6.80
C GLU A 66 -23.88 -3.14 8.01
N ASP A 67 -22.69 -3.59 8.39
CA ASP A 67 -21.91 -3.15 9.55
C ASP A 67 -20.58 -2.47 9.19
N TRP A 68 -20.32 -2.24 7.90
CA TRP A 68 -19.00 -1.78 7.44
C TRP A 68 -19.12 -0.72 6.34
N PRO A 69 -18.43 0.43 6.49
CA PRO A 69 -18.49 1.48 5.48
C PRO A 69 -17.84 1.02 4.18
N LYS A 70 -18.13 1.75 3.09
CA LYS A 70 -17.31 1.65 1.88
C LYS A 70 -15.86 1.93 2.27
N ALA A 71 -14.94 1.02 1.97
CA ALA A 71 -13.56 1.08 2.45
C ALA A 71 -12.59 0.57 1.40
N TYR A 72 -11.29 0.77 1.61
CA TYR A 72 -10.24 0.29 0.71
C TYR A 72 -9.08 -0.38 1.46
N ALA A 73 -8.28 -1.13 0.70
CA ALA A 73 -7.00 -1.70 1.14
C ALA A 73 -5.96 -1.58 0.02
N ILE A 74 -4.70 -1.45 0.41
CA ILE A 74 -3.58 -1.41 -0.53
C ILE A 74 -3.09 -2.82 -0.85
N LEU A 75 -2.60 -3.01 -2.08
CA LEU A 75 -2.04 -4.26 -2.55
C LEU A 75 -0.53 -4.30 -2.32
N THR A 76 -0.06 -5.42 -1.78
CA THR A 76 1.36 -5.68 -1.56
C THR A 76 1.82 -6.86 -2.40
N ILE A 77 3.08 -6.83 -2.79
CA ILE A 77 3.81 -7.89 -3.46
C ILE A 77 5.02 -8.31 -2.63
N GLU A 78 5.60 -9.43 -2.98
CA GLU A 78 6.94 -9.81 -2.58
C GLU A 78 7.91 -8.68 -2.92
N CYS A 79 8.69 -8.27 -1.93
CA CYS A 79 9.75 -7.32 -2.18
C CYS A 79 10.92 -8.08 -2.83
N ARG A 80 11.16 -7.81 -4.12
CA ARG A 80 12.27 -8.42 -4.87
C ARG A 80 13.56 -7.62 -4.82
N TYR A 81 13.51 -6.40 -4.29
CA TYR A 81 14.65 -5.53 -4.14
C TYR A 81 14.98 -5.37 -2.66
N ARG A 82 16.26 -5.41 -2.34
CA ARG A 82 16.76 -4.91 -1.07
C ARG A 82 16.59 -3.39 -1.13
N ALA A 83 15.71 -2.84 -0.29
CA ALA A 83 15.79 -1.40 -0.06
C ALA A 83 17.20 -1.10 0.49
N VAL A 84 17.76 0.03 0.07
CA VAL A 84 18.94 0.61 0.70
C VAL A 84 18.41 1.86 1.34
N LEU A 85 18.03 1.78 2.62
CA LEU A 85 17.68 2.96 3.38
C LEU A 85 18.97 3.79 3.51
N ARG A 86 19.00 4.93 2.81
CA ARG A 86 19.91 6.00 3.18
C ARG A 86 19.36 6.67 4.42
N LEU A 87 19.87 6.28 5.59
CA LEU A 87 19.71 7.08 6.79
C LEU A 87 20.42 8.43 6.56
N ALA A 88 19.82 9.52 7.04
CA ALA A 88 20.49 10.82 7.08
C ALA A 88 21.83 10.76 7.85
N ASP A 89 22.00 9.75 8.72
CA ASP A 89 23.09 9.68 9.70
C ASP A 89 24.07 8.49 9.49
N GLY A 90 24.09 7.88 8.30
CA GLY A 90 25.19 6.97 7.90
C GLY A 90 25.29 5.60 8.60
N GLY A 91 24.33 5.19 9.43
CA GLY A 91 24.28 3.85 10.02
C GLY A 91 23.55 2.82 9.15
N ALA A 92 24.07 1.60 9.01
CA ALA A 92 23.38 0.51 8.31
C ALA A 92 22.66 -0.40 9.31
N HIS A 93 21.36 -0.64 9.12
CA HIS A 93 20.60 -1.67 9.84
C HIS A 93 19.89 -2.61 8.87
N ARG A 94 19.64 -3.86 9.29
CA ARG A 94 18.96 -4.89 8.50
C ARG A 94 17.47 -4.54 8.33
N GLU A 95 16.95 -4.67 7.10
CA GLU A 95 15.69 -4.06 6.65
C GLU A 95 14.61 -5.07 6.30
N SER A 96 13.38 -4.76 6.70
CA SER A 96 12.15 -5.39 6.23
C SER A 96 11.54 -4.50 5.15
N ALA A 97 11.66 -4.90 3.88
CA ALA A 97 11.10 -4.13 2.77
C ALA A 97 9.68 -4.63 2.42
N ILE A 98 8.71 -3.71 2.40
CA ILE A 98 7.36 -3.99 1.93
C ILE A 98 7.35 -3.72 0.42
N GLY A 99 7.13 -4.77 -0.38
CA GLY A 99 6.87 -4.61 -1.80
C GLY A 99 5.50 -3.98 -1.99
N VAL A 100 5.47 -2.75 -2.46
CA VAL A 100 4.23 -2.07 -2.85
C VAL A 100 4.06 -2.21 -4.35
N ALA A 101 2.88 -2.65 -4.80
CA ALA A 101 2.55 -2.68 -6.21
C ALA A 101 2.30 -1.25 -6.71
N GLY A 102 3.38 -0.50 -7.00
CA GLY A 102 3.34 0.81 -7.62
C GLY A 102 3.81 0.75 -9.06
N ARG A 103 3.14 1.44 -9.98
CA ARG A 103 3.74 1.81 -11.26
C ARG A 103 4.35 3.20 -11.10
N SER A 104 5.66 3.30 -11.28
CA SER A 104 6.31 4.59 -11.55
C SER A 104 5.79 5.10 -12.89
N SER A 105 5.11 6.24 -12.88
CA SER A 105 4.78 6.98 -14.10
C SER A 105 6.02 7.74 -14.56
N ALA A 106 7.03 7.03 -15.07
CA ALA A 106 8.06 7.66 -15.88
C ALA A 106 7.44 7.96 -17.26
N ARG A 107 6.89 9.17 -17.43
CA ARG A 107 6.68 9.72 -18.78
C ARG A 107 8.05 10.09 -19.33
N ARG A 108 8.27 9.69 -20.59
CA ARG A 108 9.40 10.06 -21.46
C ARG A 108 9.55 11.57 -21.57
#